data_AF-A0A970GAP8-F1
#
_entry.id   AF-A0A970GAP8-F1
#
_cell.length_a   1.000
_cell.length_b   1.000
_cell.length_c   1.000
_cell.angle_alpha   90.00
_cell.angle_beta   90.00
_cell.angle_gamma   90.00
#
_symmetry.space_group_name_H-M   'P 1'
#
loop_
_entity.id
_entity.type
_entity.pdbx_description
1 polymer ?
#
loop_
_entity_poly.entity_id
_entity_poly.type
_entity_poly.pdbx_seq_one_letter_code
_entity_poly.pdbx_strand_id
1 'polypeptide(L)'
;MRKKVLTAFMLGFMLISILMGENISSPALSQTKSDTLYLQDFSLLSENDFRELENLLKEQQLNPQDLNFEKDWDLSTWGKSKSFLRSLQEPYYGLGLMQEIREAANKANTDEGFAFLVDLLYKNATDGAGSFPLYLNYKDLYQQEFNKKVKQPKDLFRFYEKALKDIIPVLANAYSHYNLDLWNKYVFYLFVALRENEDSEAYNVYFNKHNIPLWEEIEDQEIKELMELFQEADVLKAAMQFLALCDVIKNEAGKLNYTNKKPIIQECEFGTMVIGTGKDDVYNAKMFKKPLILLIEPAGNEKYTMTLATGAKNYAYLLIDYKGNDSYVNPDIGSLFFALSGLGISYDLEGNDIYRTGDFSFAGMMGIQLHRDFQGTDIYENGFFSQGAAIRGLSILQDMQGNDIYSATCLAQG
;
A
#
# COMPACT_ATOMS: atom_id res chain seq x y z
N MET A 1 -5.74 26.84 34.65
CA MET A 1 -6.09 25.85 33.62
C MET A 1 -4.88 25.19 32.97
N ARG A 2 -3.93 25.92 32.36
CA ARG A 2 -2.74 25.33 31.67
C ARG A 2 -1.90 24.34 32.49
N LYS A 3 -1.67 24.59 33.79
CA LYS A 3 -0.84 23.69 34.61
C LYS A 3 -1.50 22.34 34.92
N LYS A 4 -2.80 22.31 35.21
CA LYS A 4 -3.51 21.05 35.57
C LYS A 4 -3.69 20.11 34.37
N VAL A 5 -3.95 20.68 33.19
CA VAL A 5 -4.06 19.93 31.93
C VAL A 5 -2.71 19.33 31.52
N LEU A 6 -1.61 20.09 31.68
CA LEU A 6 -0.26 19.60 31.40
C LEU A 6 0.18 18.47 32.36
N THR A 7 -0.23 18.55 33.63
CA THR A 7 0.08 17.50 34.63
C THR A 7 -0.70 16.20 34.37
N ALA A 8 -1.95 16.29 33.90
CA ALA A 8 -2.72 15.11 33.49
C ALA A 8 -2.13 14.43 32.24
N PHE A 9 -1.68 15.22 31.26
CA PHE A 9 -0.99 14.71 30.07
C PHE A 9 0.35 14.02 30.42
N MET A 10 1.13 14.59 31.35
CA MET A 10 2.39 14.00 31.78
C MET A 10 2.23 12.72 32.61
N LEU A 11 1.17 12.59 33.41
CA LEU A 11 0.88 11.37 34.17
C LEU A 11 0.45 10.22 33.24
N GLY A 12 -0.33 10.51 32.19
CA GLY A 12 -0.68 9.54 31.16
C GLY A 12 0.53 9.05 30.35
N PHE A 13 1.46 9.96 30.00
CA PHE A 13 2.69 9.59 29.30
C PHE A 13 3.69 8.84 30.19
N MET A 14 3.84 9.21 31.47
CA MET A 14 4.73 8.50 32.40
C MET A 14 4.31 7.04 32.63
N LEU A 15 3.00 6.77 32.69
CA LEU A 15 2.47 5.42 32.89
C LEU A 15 2.67 4.50 31.67
N ILE A 16 2.73 5.07 30.46
CA ILE A 16 3.05 4.30 29.23
C ILE A 16 4.57 4.07 29.10
N SER A 17 5.40 4.97 29.65
CA SER A 17 6.87 4.89 29.55
C SER A 17 7.58 4.02 30.60
N ILE A 18 6.88 3.34 31.52
CA ILE A 18 7.50 2.46 32.53
C ILE A 18 7.52 0.97 32.12
N LEU A 19 7.01 0.63 30.94
CA LEU A 19 6.94 -0.78 30.48
C LEU A 19 8.12 -1.27 29.64
N MET A 20 9.27 -0.58 29.61
CA MET A 20 10.51 -1.17 29.09
C MET A 20 11.77 -0.77 29.87
N GLY A 21 12.43 -1.80 30.41
CA GLY A 21 13.84 -1.79 30.77
C GLY A 21 14.12 -1.89 32.26
N GLU A 22 14.34 -3.11 32.78
CA GLU A 22 15.66 -3.49 33.32
C GLU A 22 15.75 -4.96 33.82
N ASN A 23 16.85 -5.59 33.39
CA ASN A 23 17.66 -6.60 34.08
C ASN A 23 17.38 -8.11 33.94
N ILE A 24 18.31 -8.71 33.19
CA ILE A 24 18.81 -10.08 33.23
C ILE A 24 19.19 -10.48 34.66
N SER A 25 18.55 -11.50 35.23
CA SER A 25 19.17 -12.51 36.11
C SER A 25 18.22 -13.71 36.34
N SER A 26 18.83 -14.89 36.55
CA SER A 26 18.30 -16.26 36.50
C SER A 26 17.09 -16.59 37.41
N PRO A 27 16.42 -17.75 37.21
CA PRO A 27 14.97 -17.88 37.38
C PRO A 27 14.56 -18.15 38.83
N ALA A 28 13.79 -17.23 39.40
CA ALA A 28 12.89 -17.55 40.49
C ALA A 28 11.60 -18.11 39.88
N LEU A 29 11.26 -19.36 40.20
CA LEU A 29 9.96 -19.97 39.90
C LEU A 29 8.86 -19.15 40.62
N SER A 30 8.38 -18.11 39.97
CA SER A 30 7.16 -17.39 40.33
C SER A 30 6.03 -18.04 39.54
N GLN A 31 5.11 -18.71 40.23
CA GLN A 31 3.81 -19.13 39.69
C GLN A 31 2.90 -17.90 39.52
N THR A 32 3.38 -16.87 38.83
CA THR A 32 2.49 -15.87 38.25
C THR A 32 1.93 -16.50 36.99
N LYS A 33 0.62 -16.77 36.98
CA LYS A 33 -0.11 -16.99 35.74
C LYS A 33 0.25 -15.81 34.85
N SER A 34 1.01 -16.04 33.78
CA SER A 34 1.10 -15.06 32.72
C SER A 34 -0.34 -14.84 32.28
N ASP A 35 -0.81 -13.60 32.36
CA ASP A 35 -1.99 -13.18 31.63
C ASP A 35 -1.67 -13.42 30.17
N THR A 36 -2.00 -14.63 29.74
CA THR A 36 -1.92 -15.04 28.36
C THR A 36 -3.09 -14.30 27.77
N LEU A 37 -2.85 -13.09 27.26
CA LEU A 37 -3.79 -12.36 26.44
C LEU A 37 -4.27 -13.36 25.39
N TYR A 38 -5.49 -13.86 25.56
CA TYR A 38 -6.11 -14.68 24.55
C TYR A 38 -6.28 -13.75 23.34
N LEU A 39 -5.38 -13.91 22.36
CA LEU A 39 -5.28 -13.18 21.09
C LEU A 39 -6.51 -13.40 20.20
N GLN A 40 -7.69 -12.99 20.68
CA GLN A 40 -8.93 -12.94 19.91
C GLN A 40 -9.66 -11.61 20.07
N ASP A 41 -9.40 -10.87 21.15
CA ASP A 41 -9.88 -9.50 21.27
C ASP A 41 -8.82 -8.53 20.73
N PHE A 42 -9.03 -8.11 19.49
CA PHE A 42 -8.23 -7.07 18.87
C PHE A 42 -8.79 -5.67 19.10
N SER A 43 -9.72 -5.51 20.05
CA SER A 43 -10.12 -4.18 20.48
C SER A 43 -8.92 -3.42 21.07
N LEU A 44 -8.83 -2.15 20.70
CA LEU A 44 -7.87 -1.21 21.23
C LEU A 44 -8.18 -0.93 22.71
N LEU A 45 -9.47 -0.77 23.02
CA LEU A 45 -10.02 -0.57 24.35
C LEU A 45 -11.36 -1.29 24.46
N SER A 46 -11.59 -1.97 25.57
CA SER A 46 -12.88 -2.58 25.90
C SER A 46 -13.91 -1.52 26.32
N GLU A 47 -15.20 -1.88 26.35
CA GLU A 47 -16.23 -1.00 26.90
C GLU A 47 -15.95 -0.59 28.36
N ASN A 48 -15.29 -1.46 29.13
CA ASN A 48 -14.92 -1.16 30.52
C ASN A 48 -13.80 -0.11 30.58
N ASP A 49 -12.82 -0.19 29.68
CA ASP A 49 -11.74 0.80 29.60
C ASP A 49 -12.30 2.18 29.25
N PHE A 50 -13.25 2.26 28.30
CA PHE A 50 -13.95 3.51 28.00
C PHE A 50 -14.70 4.08 29.21
N ARG A 51 -15.36 3.23 30.00
CA ARG A 51 -16.03 3.65 31.24
C ARG A 51 -15.05 4.13 32.31
N GLU A 52 -13.90 3.47 32.42
CA GLU A 52 -12.84 3.88 33.35
C GLU A 52 -12.25 5.23 32.97
N LEU A 53 -11.93 5.44 31.69
CA LEU A 53 -11.49 6.75 31.17
C LEU A 53 -12.52 7.86 31.47
N GLU A 54 -13.81 7.59 31.27
CA GLU A 54 -14.86 8.55 31.62
C GLU A 54 -14.91 8.84 33.13
N ASN A 55 -14.71 7.83 33.98
CA ASN A 55 -14.70 8.02 35.43
C ASN A 55 -13.49 8.88 35.87
N LEU A 56 -12.31 8.63 35.30
CA LEU A 56 -11.11 9.44 35.55
C LEU A 56 -11.31 10.90 35.14
N LEU A 57 -11.98 11.15 34.00
CA LEU A 57 -12.34 12.51 33.58
C LEU A 57 -13.31 13.16 34.58
N LYS A 58 -14.35 12.42 35.00
CA LYS A 58 -15.34 12.91 35.97
C LYS A 58 -14.71 13.29 37.31
N GLU A 59 -13.71 12.55 37.79
CA GLU A 59 -12.95 12.90 39.00
C GLU A 59 -12.25 14.27 38.89
N GLN A 60 -11.86 14.66 37.67
CA GLN A 60 -11.29 15.97 37.37
C GLN A 60 -12.33 17.02 36.98
N GLN A 61 -13.63 16.71 37.09
CA GLN A 61 -14.75 17.54 36.62
C GLN A 61 -14.70 17.81 35.11
N LEU A 62 -14.21 16.84 34.35
CA LEU A 62 -14.17 16.84 32.90
C LEU A 62 -15.09 15.76 32.32
N ASN A 63 -15.41 15.89 31.04
CA ASN A 63 -16.07 14.90 30.21
C ASN A 63 -15.26 14.68 28.91
N PRO A 64 -15.55 13.62 28.12
CA PRO A 64 -14.83 13.35 26.87
C PRO A 64 -14.74 14.54 25.91
N GLN A 65 -15.79 15.35 25.80
CA GLN A 65 -15.83 16.51 24.90
C GLN A 65 -14.91 17.64 25.36
N ASP A 66 -14.56 17.72 26.65
CA ASP A 66 -13.58 18.71 27.15
C ASP A 66 -12.16 18.45 26.62
N LEU A 67 -11.91 17.27 26.04
CA LEU A 67 -10.66 16.93 25.36
C LEU A 67 -10.61 17.38 23.89
N ASN A 68 -11.74 17.87 23.35
CA ASN A 68 -11.86 18.29 21.96
C ASN A 68 -11.42 19.76 21.82
N PHE A 69 -10.12 19.95 21.59
CA PHE A 69 -9.53 21.25 21.32
C PHE A 69 -8.41 21.12 20.29
N GLU A 70 -8.10 22.22 19.61
CA GLU A 70 -7.00 22.28 18.66
C GLU A 70 -5.66 22.08 19.37
N LYS A 71 -4.99 20.97 19.05
CA LYS A 71 -3.60 20.65 19.38
C LYS A 71 -2.70 21.19 18.26
N ASP A 72 -1.50 20.60 18.09
CA ASP A 72 -0.42 21.12 17.25
C ASP A 72 -0.75 21.37 15.76
N TRP A 73 -1.85 20.83 15.23
CA TRP A 73 -2.25 20.96 13.82
C TRP A 73 -3.55 21.75 13.65
N ASP A 74 -3.51 22.85 12.89
CA ASP A 74 -4.71 23.61 12.54
C ASP A 74 -5.61 22.79 11.58
N LEU A 75 -6.94 22.83 11.77
CA LEU A 75 -7.90 22.12 10.92
C LEU A 75 -7.90 22.61 9.45
N SER A 76 -7.31 23.78 9.18
CA SER A 76 -7.07 24.32 7.85
C SER A 76 -5.76 23.84 7.22
N THR A 77 -5.00 22.98 7.89
CA THR A 77 -3.75 22.42 7.33
C THR A 77 -4.06 21.67 6.05
N TRP A 78 -3.56 22.22 4.94
CA TRP A 78 -3.77 21.67 3.61
C TRP A 78 -2.97 20.37 3.42
N GLY A 79 -3.49 19.46 2.58
CA GLY A 79 -2.87 18.16 2.29
C GLY A 79 -3.06 17.08 3.35
N LYS A 80 -3.88 17.34 4.39
CA LYS A 80 -4.32 16.34 5.37
C LYS A 80 -5.83 16.13 5.27
N SER A 81 -6.29 14.89 5.43
CA SER A 81 -7.72 14.60 5.45
C SER A 81 -8.36 15.14 6.72
N LYS A 82 -9.62 15.54 6.63
CA LYS A 82 -10.44 15.98 7.76
C LYS A 82 -10.61 14.86 8.76
N SER A 83 -10.77 13.61 8.30
CA SER A 83 -10.79 12.44 9.19
C SER A 83 -9.51 12.35 10.03
N PHE A 84 -8.34 12.51 9.42
CA PHE A 84 -7.06 12.50 10.14
C PHE A 84 -6.89 13.71 11.06
N LEU A 85 -7.17 14.93 10.60
CA LEU A 85 -7.08 16.12 11.45
C LEU A 85 -8.02 16.01 12.65
N ARG A 86 -9.23 15.50 12.45
CA ARG A 86 -10.21 15.28 13.51
C ARG A 86 -9.75 14.20 14.51
N SER A 87 -9.07 13.14 14.08
CA SER A 87 -8.56 12.11 15.00
C SER A 87 -7.51 12.65 15.96
N LEU A 88 -6.73 13.65 15.54
CA LEU A 88 -5.80 14.36 16.41
C LEU A 88 -6.52 15.27 17.42
N GLN A 89 -7.61 15.92 17.01
CA GLN A 89 -8.32 16.90 17.86
C GLN A 89 -9.38 16.30 18.77
N GLU A 90 -10.00 15.19 18.38
CA GLU A 90 -11.07 14.52 19.11
C GLU A 90 -10.62 13.09 19.51
N PRO A 91 -10.06 12.89 20.73
CA PRO A 91 -9.43 11.63 21.10
C PRO A 91 -10.34 10.41 20.96
N TYR A 92 -11.61 10.53 21.37
CA TYR A 92 -12.56 9.42 21.27
C TYR A 92 -12.94 9.07 19.83
N TYR A 93 -12.99 10.07 18.93
CA TYR A 93 -13.15 9.82 17.50
C TYR A 93 -11.91 9.10 16.94
N GLY A 94 -10.70 9.55 17.32
CA GLY A 94 -9.45 8.89 16.92
C GLY A 94 -9.36 7.44 17.40
N LEU A 95 -9.73 7.16 18.65
CA LEU A 95 -9.81 5.80 19.20
C LEU A 95 -10.81 4.93 18.41
N GLY A 96 -11.99 5.48 18.08
CA GLY A 96 -12.98 4.78 17.25
C GLY A 96 -12.48 4.48 15.84
N LEU A 97 -11.79 5.42 15.19
CA LEU A 97 -11.21 5.22 13.86
C LEU A 97 -10.10 4.16 13.89
N MET A 98 -9.21 4.21 14.90
CA MET A 98 -8.17 3.20 15.09
C MET A 98 -8.77 1.81 15.32
N GLN A 99 -9.85 1.72 16.10
CA GLN A 99 -10.61 0.48 16.32
C GLN A 99 -11.16 -0.08 15.01
N GLU A 100 -11.81 0.75 14.19
CA GLU A 100 -12.38 0.35 12.89
C GLU A 100 -11.29 -0.19 11.94
N ILE A 101 -10.17 0.53 11.82
CA ILE A 101 -9.04 0.11 10.99
C ILE A 101 -8.45 -1.21 11.48
N ARG A 102 -8.26 -1.36 12.80
CA ARG A 102 -7.74 -2.59 13.38
C ARG A 102 -8.67 -3.78 13.12
N GLU A 103 -9.97 -3.62 13.31
CA GLU A 103 -10.96 -4.66 12.99
C GLU A 103 -10.96 -5.05 11.52
N ALA A 104 -10.83 -4.08 10.62
CA ALA A 104 -10.70 -4.33 9.19
C ALA A 104 -9.43 -5.11 8.87
N ALA A 105 -8.29 -4.71 9.44
CA ALA A 105 -7.00 -5.38 9.27
C ALA A 105 -7.06 -6.86 9.72
N ASN A 106 -7.72 -7.16 10.84
CA ASN A 106 -7.86 -8.54 11.32
C ASN A 106 -8.74 -9.41 10.40
N LYS A 107 -9.67 -8.81 9.68
CA LYS A 107 -10.53 -9.50 8.70
C LYS A 107 -9.86 -9.59 7.32
N ALA A 108 -8.72 -8.92 7.11
CA ALA A 108 -8.01 -8.84 5.85
C ALA A 108 -7.20 -10.10 5.50
N ASN A 109 -7.40 -11.21 6.21
CA ASN A 109 -6.91 -12.54 5.83
C ASN A 109 -7.71 -13.17 4.67
N THR A 110 -8.85 -12.59 4.31
CA THR A 110 -9.63 -12.95 3.13
C THR A 110 -9.48 -11.87 2.05
N ASP A 111 -9.68 -12.24 0.79
CA ASP A 111 -9.63 -11.28 -0.32
C ASP A 111 -10.69 -10.16 -0.15
N GLU A 112 -11.92 -10.50 0.24
CA GLU A 112 -12.98 -9.53 0.53
C GLU A 112 -12.64 -8.62 1.71
N GLY A 113 -12.08 -9.18 2.79
CA GLY A 113 -11.67 -8.39 3.95
C GLY A 113 -10.52 -7.45 3.62
N PHE A 114 -9.57 -7.89 2.79
CA PHE A 114 -8.46 -7.06 2.31
C PHE A 114 -8.99 -5.93 1.40
N ALA A 115 -9.88 -6.23 0.47
CA ALA A 115 -10.51 -5.20 -0.36
C ALA A 115 -11.31 -4.18 0.48
N PHE A 116 -11.97 -4.62 1.55
CA PHE A 116 -12.62 -3.71 2.50
C PHE A 116 -11.62 -2.82 3.23
N LEU A 117 -10.46 -3.36 3.66
CA LEU A 117 -9.39 -2.57 4.26
C LEU A 117 -8.85 -1.51 3.29
N VAL A 118 -8.59 -1.88 2.04
CA VAL A 118 -8.15 -0.95 0.97
C VAL A 118 -9.15 0.20 0.82
N ASP A 119 -10.45 -0.11 0.73
CA ASP A 119 -11.51 0.89 0.63
C ASP A 119 -11.58 1.81 1.85
N LEU A 120 -11.52 1.22 3.05
CA LEU A 120 -11.58 1.92 4.32
C LEU A 120 -10.41 2.90 4.50
N LEU A 121 -9.19 2.47 4.21
CA LEU A 121 -8.00 3.32 4.32
C LEU A 121 -8.04 4.45 3.30
N TYR A 122 -8.34 4.14 2.04
CA TYR A 122 -8.35 5.14 0.97
C TYR A 122 -9.43 6.20 1.18
N LYS A 123 -10.66 5.81 1.55
CA LYS A 123 -11.75 6.77 1.78
C LYS A 123 -11.46 7.70 2.98
N ASN A 124 -10.82 7.18 4.03
CA ASN A 124 -10.42 7.98 5.20
C ASN A 124 -9.25 8.93 4.88
N ALA A 125 -8.31 8.49 4.03
CA ALA A 125 -7.19 9.33 3.59
C ALA A 125 -7.61 10.47 2.64
N THR A 126 -8.77 10.35 1.99
CA THR A 126 -9.24 11.28 0.95
C THR A 126 -10.51 12.04 1.32
N ASP A 127 -11.11 11.75 2.48
CA ASP A 127 -12.47 12.16 2.86
C ASP A 127 -13.52 11.83 1.78
N GLY A 128 -13.24 10.82 0.96
CA GLY A 128 -14.06 10.42 -0.18
C GLY A 128 -15.14 9.40 0.18
N ALA A 129 -15.92 9.02 -0.83
CA ALA A 129 -16.86 7.91 -0.72
C ALA A 129 -16.14 6.57 -0.98
N GLY A 130 -16.51 5.54 -0.21
CA GLY A 130 -16.07 4.17 -0.48
C GLY A 130 -16.70 3.60 -1.76
N SER A 131 -15.99 2.65 -2.36
CA SER A 131 -16.35 1.88 -3.55
C SER A 131 -16.30 0.36 -3.32
N PHE A 132 -16.23 -0.14 -2.08
CA PHE A 132 -16.19 -1.59 -1.79
C PHE A 132 -17.26 -2.45 -2.49
N PRO A 133 -18.55 -2.03 -2.62
CA PRO A 133 -19.54 -2.81 -3.37
C PRO A 133 -19.16 -3.04 -4.84
N LEU A 134 -18.36 -2.14 -5.43
CA LEU A 134 -17.85 -2.28 -6.80
C LEU A 134 -16.91 -3.49 -6.93
N TYR A 135 -16.04 -3.71 -5.94
CA TYR A 135 -15.16 -4.87 -5.87
C TYR A 135 -15.97 -6.17 -5.89
N LEU A 136 -16.99 -6.30 -5.02
CA LEU A 136 -17.81 -7.52 -4.93
C LEU A 136 -18.50 -7.85 -6.26
N ASN A 137 -19.09 -6.84 -6.91
CA ASN A 137 -19.78 -7.00 -8.19
C ASN A 137 -18.81 -7.45 -9.30
N TYR A 138 -17.64 -6.83 -9.39
CA TYR A 138 -16.65 -7.20 -10.40
C TYR A 138 -15.98 -8.54 -10.12
N LYS A 139 -15.79 -8.92 -8.86
CA LYS A 139 -15.23 -10.23 -8.51
C LYS A 139 -16.12 -11.36 -9.01
N ASP A 140 -17.43 -11.27 -8.79
CA ASP A 140 -18.40 -12.25 -9.33
C ASP A 140 -18.39 -12.25 -10.86
N LEU A 141 -18.41 -11.08 -11.51
CA LEU A 141 -18.35 -10.96 -12.97
C LEU A 141 -17.09 -11.60 -13.55
N TYR A 142 -15.92 -11.26 -13.02
CA TYR A 142 -14.65 -11.79 -13.48
C TYR A 142 -14.52 -13.28 -13.21
N GLN A 143 -15.02 -13.79 -12.09
CA GLN A 143 -15.07 -15.23 -11.82
C GLN A 143 -15.89 -15.97 -12.88
N GLN A 144 -17.07 -15.46 -13.23
CA GLN A 144 -17.91 -16.07 -14.26
C GLN A 144 -17.27 -16.01 -15.65
N GLU A 145 -16.65 -14.88 -16.02
CA GLU A 145 -15.96 -14.73 -17.30
C GLU A 145 -14.70 -15.60 -17.38
N PHE A 146 -13.92 -15.71 -16.29
CA PHE A 146 -12.75 -16.59 -16.21
C PHE A 146 -13.17 -18.04 -16.46
N ASN A 147 -14.17 -18.52 -15.72
CA ASN A 147 -14.70 -19.89 -15.86
C ASN A 147 -15.18 -20.20 -17.29
N LYS A 148 -15.69 -19.20 -18.02
CA LYS A 148 -16.13 -19.36 -19.41
C LYS A 148 -14.97 -19.31 -20.41
N LYS A 149 -14.01 -18.40 -20.21
CA LYS A 149 -13.06 -17.96 -21.25
C LYS A 149 -11.64 -18.48 -21.08
N VAL A 150 -11.21 -18.80 -19.85
CA VAL A 150 -9.85 -19.26 -19.57
C VAL A 150 -9.85 -20.77 -19.39
N LYS A 151 -9.13 -21.48 -20.26
CA LYS A 151 -9.01 -22.95 -20.26
C LYS A 151 -7.56 -23.42 -20.19
N GLN A 152 -6.64 -22.58 -20.64
CA GLN A 152 -5.20 -22.82 -20.64
C GLN A 152 -4.46 -21.50 -20.34
N PRO A 153 -3.19 -21.56 -19.90
CA PRO A 153 -2.44 -20.37 -19.49
C PRO A 153 -2.48 -19.21 -20.50
N LYS A 154 -2.32 -19.48 -21.80
CA LYS A 154 -2.33 -18.42 -22.83
C LYS A 154 -3.64 -17.63 -22.93
N ASP A 155 -4.75 -18.17 -22.47
CA ASP A 155 -6.04 -17.47 -22.49
C ASP A 155 -6.06 -16.29 -21.50
N LEU A 156 -5.20 -16.33 -20.47
CA LEU A 156 -5.04 -15.27 -19.47
C LEU A 156 -4.71 -13.92 -20.12
N PHE A 157 -3.89 -13.90 -21.16
CA PHE A 157 -3.52 -12.66 -21.85
C PHE A 157 -4.73 -11.93 -22.41
N ARG A 158 -5.61 -12.67 -23.11
CA ARG A 158 -6.83 -12.08 -23.68
C ARG A 158 -7.82 -11.68 -22.59
N PHE A 159 -7.91 -12.47 -21.52
CA PHE A 159 -8.78 -12.17 -20.39
C PHE A 159 -8.35 -10.88 -19.68
N TYR A 160 -7.07 -10.77 -19.34
CA TYR A 160 -6.47 -9.61 -18.68
C TYR A 160 -6.54 -8.35 -19.56
N GLU A 161 -6.12 -8.44 -20.83
CA GLU A 161 -6.19 -7.31 -21.77
C GLU A 161 -7.63 -6.79 -21.93
N LYS A 162 -8.62 -7.69 -22.02
CA LYS A 162 -10.02 -7.28 -22.13
C LYS A 162 -10.48 -6.51 -20.90
N ALA A 163 -10.14 -6.97 -19.69
CA ALA A 163 -10.52 -6.28 -18.46
C ALA A 163 -9.85 -4.91 -18.34
N LEU A 164 -8.58 -4.78 -18.75
CA LEU A 164 -7.88 -3.50 -18.75
C LEU A 164 -8.52 -2.44 -19.66
N LYS A 165 -9.18 -2.83 -20.75
CA LYS A 165 -9.93 -1.89 -21.63
C LYS A 165 -11.09 -1.20 -20.93
N ASP A 166 -11.63 -1.81 -19.87
CA ASP A 166 -12.69 -1.23 -19.07
C ASP A 166 -12.14 -0.44 -17.87
N ILE A 167 -11.04 -0.91 -17.27
CA ILE A 167 -10.43 -0.33 -16.06
C ILE A 167 -9.66 0.97 -16.38
N ILE A 168 -8.81 0.95 -17.41
CA ILE A 168 -7.90 2.06 -17.71
C ILE A 168 -8.64 3.37 -18.02
N PRO A 169 -9.76 3.39 -18.75
CA PRO A 169 -10.52 4.63 -18.93
C PRO A 169 -11.05 5.23 -17.63
N VAL A 170 -11.44 4.41 -16.66
CA VAL A 170 -11.88 4.89 -15.33
C VAL A 170 -10.71 5.54 -14.61
N LEU A 171 -9.55 4.88 -14.60
CA LEU A 171 -8.33 5.42 -14.00
C LEU A 171 -7.87 6.71 -14.70
N ALA A 172 -7.92 6.77 -16.03
CA ALA A 172 -7.50 7.93 -16.80
C ALA A 172 -8.33 9.19 -16.49
N ASN A 173 -9.59 9.03 -16.08
CA ASN A 173 -10.41 10.17 -15.63
C ASN A 173 -9.81 10.87 -14.41
N ALA A 174 -9.10 10.14 -13.54
CA ALA A 174 -8.46 10.69 -12.35
C ALA A 174 -7.46 11.81 -12.66
N TYR A 175 -6.89 11.78 -13.85
CA TYR A 175 -5.84 12.68 -14.32
C TYR A 175 -6.28 13.53 -15.53
N SER A 176 -7.56 13.48 -15.89
CA SER A 176 -8.08 14.07 -17.15
C SER A 176 -7.95 15.59 -17.25
N HIS A 177 -7.81 16.28 -16.11
CA HIS A 177 -7.62 17.73 -16.05
C HIS A 177 -6.15 18.16 -16.17
N TYR A 178 -5.21 17.21 -16.19
CA TYR A 178 -3.79 17.51 -16.38
C TYR A 178 -3.43 17.47 -17.87
N ASN A 179 -2.71 18.51 -18.31
CA ASN A 179 -1.85 18.37 -19.48
C ASN A 179 -0.46 17.86 -19.03
N LEU A 180 0.41 17.53 -20.00
CA LEU A 180 1.73 16.96 -19.70
C LEU A 180 2.62 17.86 -18.84
N ASP A 181 2.53 19.19 -18.99
CA ASP A 181 3.35 20.14 -18.22
C ASP A 181 2.90 20.20 -16.76
N LEU A 182 1.59 20.38 -16.54
CA LEU A 182 0.98 20.37 -15.20
C LEU A 182 1.26 19.03 -14.49
N TRP A 183 1.14 17.93 -15.23
CA TRP A 183 1.44 16.60 -14.74
C TRP A 183 2.88 16.47 -14.25
N ASN A 184 3.82 16.79 -15.13
CA ASN A 184 5.24 16.66 -14.83
C ASN A 184 5.64 17.59 -13.67
N LYS A 185 5.08 18.80 -13.60
CA LYS A 185 5.33 19.74 -12.51
C LYS A 185 4.84 19.18 -11.18
N TYR A 186 3.64 18.60 -11.16
CA TYR A 186 3.09 18.03 -9.93
C TYR A 186 3.87 16.79 -9.49
N VAL A 187 4.21 15.88 -10.41
CA VAL A 187 5.08 14.74 -10.10
C VAL A 187 6.43 15.21 -9.57
N PHE A 188 7.07 16.17 -10.23
CA PHE A 188 8.34 16.74 -9.76
C PHE A 188 8.23 17.27 -8.33
N TYR A 189 7.19 18.06 -8.04
CA TYR A 189 6.93 18.55 -6.69
C TYR A 189 6.81 17.41 -5.67
N LEU A 190 6.03 16.37 -5.97
CA LEU A 190 5.83 15.26 -5.03
C LEU A 190 7.13 14.51 -4.69
N PHE A 191 8.04 14.37 -5.66
CA PHE A 191 9.37 13.81 -5.39
C PHE A 191 10.24 14.76 -4.57
N VAL A 192 10.27 16.06 -4.92
CA VAL A 192 11.14 17.05 -4.25
C VAL A 192 10.66 17.40 -2.84
N ALA A 193 9.34 17.39 -2.60
CA ALA A 193 8.76 17.66 -1.28
C ALA A 193 9.18 16.64 -0.21
N LEU A 194 9.63 15.45 -0.63
CA LEU A 194 10.08 14.37 0.22
C LEU A 194 11.62 14.28 0.28
N ARG A 195 12.33 14.93 -0.65
CA ARG A 195 13.77 14.74 -0.87
C ARG A 195 14.63 15.39 0.22
N GLU A 196 15.70 14.71 0.64
CA GLU A 196 16.81 15.34 1.37
C GLU A 196 17.80 16.01 0.39
N ASN A 197 18.59 16.99 0.86
CA ASN A 197 19.50 17.73 -0.04
C ASN A 197 20.59 16.83 -0.64
N GLU A 198 20.98 15.77 0.05
CA GLU A 198 22.10 14.88 -0.29
C GLU A 198 21.80 13.98 -1.50
N ASP A 199 20.52 13.75 -1.84
CA ASP A 199 20.10 12.85 -2.93
C ASP A 199 19.79 13.54 -4.26
N SER A 200 20.09 14.84 -4.37
CA SER A 200 19.71 15.68 -5.52
C SER A 200 20.18 15.13 -6.87
N GLU A 201 21.37 14.52 -6.94
CA GLU A 201 21.93 14.00 -8.21
C GLU A 201 21.18 12.76 -8.71
N ALA A 202 20.87 11.81 -7.81
CA ALA A 202 20.17 10.57 -8.18
C ALA A 202 18.75 10.85 -8.70
N TYR A 203 18.05 11.81 -8.10
CA TYR A 203 16.70 12.20 -8.51
C TYR A 203 16.71 12.95 -9.85
N ASN A 204 17.73 13.77 -10.11
CA ASN A 204 17.91 14.39 -11.43
C ASN A 204 18.11 13.34 -12.52
N VAL A 205 18.82 12.24 -12.24
CA VAL A 205 18.93 11.11 -13.19
C VAL A 205 17.56 10.47 -13.44
N TYR A 206 16.76 10.26 -12.39
CA TYR A 206 15.38 9.78 -12.53
C TYR A 206 14.53 10.71 -13.42
N PHE A 207 14.50 12.00 -13.12
CA PHE A 207 13.72 12.97 -13.90
C PHE A 207 14.13 13.00 -15.37
N ASN A 208 15.44 13.01 -15.65
CA ASN A 208 15.97 12.93 -17.01
C ASN A 208 15.56 11.64 -17.74
N LYS A 209 15.65 10.48 -17.06
CA LYS A 209 15.22 9.17 -17.60
C LYS A 209 13.74 9.17 -17.96
N HIS A 210 12.91 9.85 -17.17
CA HIS A 210 11.46 9.92 -17.35
C HIS A 210 10.98 11.14 -18.16
N ASN A 211 11.88 11.99 -18.65
CA ASN A 211 11.57 13.24 -19.36
C ASN A 211 10.70 14.22 -18.54
N ILE A 212 10.96 14.30 -17.24
CA ILE A 212 10.35 15.25 -16.31
C ILE A 212 11.29 16.47 -16.23
N PRO A 213 10.83 17.69 -16.56
CA PRO A 213 11.63 18.91 -16.38
C PRO A 213 12.03 19.14 -14.92
N LEU A 214 13.07 19.94 -14.72
CA LEU A 214 13.50 20.38 -13.40
C LEU A 214 13.00 21.80 -13.15
N TRP A 215 12.40 22.04 -11.98
CA TRP A 215 11.96 23.35 -11.53
C TRP A 215 12.80 23.78 -10.32
N GLU A 216 13.15 25.07 -10.23
CA GLU A 216 13.95 25.59 -9.10
C GLU A 216 13.10 25.75 -7.84
N GLU A 217 11.94 26.39 -7.97
CA GLU A 217 10.91 26.51 -6.91
C GLU A 217 9.52 26.47 -7.56
N ILE A 218 8.54 25.95 -6.83
CA ILE A 218 7.12 25.97 -7.23
C ILE A 218 6.34 26.63 -6.09
N GLU A 219 5.53 27.64 -6.42
CA GLU A 219 4.77 28.39 -5.43
C GLU A 219 3.68 27.52 -4.78
N ASP A 220 3.46 27.68 -3.47
CA ASP A 220 2.43 26.95 -2.72
C ASP A 220 1.03 27.05 -3.35
N GLN A 221 0.69 28.22 -3.92
CA GLN A 221 -0.60 28.44 -4.57
C GLN A 221 -0.73 27.59 -5.84
N GLU A 222 0.33 27.48 -6.63
CA GLU A 222 0.35 26.64 -7.83
C GLU A 222 0.22 25.16 -7.47
N ILE A 223 0.90 24.71 -6.40
CA ILE A 223 0.75 23.33 -5.90
C ILE A 223 -0.68 23.07 -5.45
N LYS A 224 -1.32 24.00 -4.73
CA LYS A 224 -2.72 23.86 -4.30
C LYS A 224 -3.65 23.66 -5.50
N GLU A 225 -3.48 24.46 -6.55
CA GLU A 225 -4.26 24.36 -7.78
C GLU A 225 -4.03 23.02 -8.48
N LEU A 226 -2.78 22.57 -8.61
CA LEU A 226 -2.45 21.24 -9.15
C LEU A 226 -3.15 20.16 -8.34
N MET A 227 -3.07 20.23 -7.01
CA MET A 227 -3.68 19.26 -6.13
C MET A 227 -5.19 19.13 -6.33
N GLU A 228 -5.92 20.21 -6.61
CA GLU A 228 -7.37 20.17 -6.83
C GLU A 228 -7.79 19.49 -8.15
N LEU A 229 -6.88 19.33 -9.11
CA LEU A 229 -7.19 18.70 -10.40
C LEU A 229 -7.36 17.18 -10.31
N PHE A 230 -6.66 16.54 -9.36
CA PHE A 230 -6.64 15.08 -9.22
C PHE A 230 -7.94 14.54 -8.64
N GLN A 231 -8.49 13.47 -9.23
CA GLN A 231 -9.75 12.87 -8.79
C GLN A 231 -9.50 11.53 -8.09
N GLU A 232 -9.37 11.56 -6.77
CA GLU A 232 -9.12 10.37 -5.95
C GLU A 232 -10.21 9.31 -6.08
N ALA A 233 -11.47 9.74 -6.25
CA ALA A 233 -12.62 8.85 -6.35
C ALA A 233 -12.52 7.90 -7.56
N ASP A 234 -11.96 8.38 -8.68
CA ASP A 234 -11.82 7.56 -9.88
C ASP A 234 -10.65 6.57 -9.78
N VAL A 235 -9.58 6.94 -9.05
CA VAL A 235 -8.52 5.99 -8.69
C VAL A 235 -9.07 4.85 -7.84
N LEU A 236 -9.87 5.15 -6.80
CA LEU A 236 -10.45 4.11 -5.95
C LEU A 236 -11.40 3.18 -6.72
N LYS A 237 -12.27 3.73 -7.58
CA LYS A 237 -13.16 2.92 -8.42
C LYS A 237 -12.37 1.96 -9.33
N ALA A 238 -11.35 2.48 -10.01
CA ALA A 238 -10.50 1.67 -10.89
C ALA A 238 -9.74 0.60 -10.11
N ALA A 239 -9.22 0.95 -8.93
CA ALA A 239 -8.51 0.02 -8.06
C ALA A 239 -9.39 -1.09 -7.51
N MET A 240 -10.63 -0.79 -7.10
CA MET A 240 -11.57 -1.82 -6.63
C MET A 240 -11.91 -2.84 -7.73
N GLN A 241 -12.08 -2.37 -8.97
CA GLN A 241 -12.28 -3.24 -10.12
C GLN A 241 -11.01 -4.05 -10.46
N PHE A 242 -9.84 -3.41 -10.42
CA PHE A 242 -8.56 -4.07 -10.71
C PHE A 242 -8.18 -5.12 -9.66
N LEU A 243 -8.37 -4.82 -8.37
CA LEU A 243 -8.16 -5.77 -7.28
C LEU A 243 -9.07 -6.99 -7.43
N ALA A 244 -10.35 -6.79 -7.80
CA ALA A 244 -11.26 -7.90 -8.08
C ALA A 244 -10.78 -8.79 -9.24
N LEU A 245 -10.26 -8.20 -10.33
CA LEU A 245 -9.65 -8.94 -11.43
C LEU A 245 -8.44 -9.74 -10.96
N CYS A 246 -7.55 -9.09 -10.20
CA CYS A 246 -6.29 -9.65 -9.73
C CYS A 246 -6.51 -10.81 -8.76
N ASP A 247 -7.46 -10.70 -7.83
CA ASP A 247 -7.82 -11.78 -6.91
C ASP A 247 -8.40 -13.00 -7.65
N VAL A 248 -9.24 -12.79 -8.68
CA VAL A 248 -9.74 -13.90 -9.51
C VAL A 248 -8.59 -14.60 -10.25
N ILE A 249 -7.66 -13.84 -10.83
CA ILE A 249 -6.51 -14.42 -11.52
C ILE A 249 -5.62 -15.18 -10.52
N LYS A 250 -5.27 -14.59 -9.38
CA LYS A 250 -4.51 -15.25 -8.30
C LYS A 250 -5.14 -16.59 -7.92
N ASN A 251 -6.46 -16.60 -7.68
CA ASN A 251 -7.14 -17.79 -7.18
C ASN A 251 -7.32 -18.88 -8.24
N GLU A 252 -7.51 -18.51 -9.51
CA GLU A 252 -7.86 -19.47 -10.56
C GLU A 252 -6.70 -19.85 -11.49
N ALA A 253 -5.75 -18.95 -11.74
CA ALA A 253 -4.64 -19.22 -12.66
C ALA A 253 -3.69 -20.30 -12.12
N GLY A 254 -3.52 -20.40 -10.80
CA GLY A 254 -2.69 -21.44 -10.17
C GLY A 254 -3.22 -22.87 -10.39
N LYS A 255 -4.50 -23.00 -10.78
CA LYS A 255 -5.13 -24.29 -11.09
C LYS A 255 -4.89 -24.74 -12.54
N LEU A 256 -4.32 -23.87 -13.39
CA LEU A 256 -4.05 -24.18 -14.80
C LEU A 256 -2.83 -25.09 -14.95
N ASN A 257 -2.76 -25.81 -16.07
CA ASN A 257 -1.65 -26.71 -16.35
C ASN A 257 -0.52 -26.01 -17.12
N TYR A 258 0.57 -25.67 -16.43
CA TYR A 258 1.75 -25.03 -17.00
C TYR A 258 2.75 -26.08 -17.50
N THR A 259 2.94 -26.14 -18.81
CA THR A 259 3.82 -27.14 -19.47
C THR A 259 4.86 -26.51 -20.40
N ASN A 260 4.89 -25.19 -20.48
CA ASN A 260 5.82 -24.45 -21.32
C ASN A 260 7.26 -24.58 -20.79
N LYS A 261 8.19 -24.84 -21.71
CA LYS A 261 9.64 -24.98 -21.40
C LYS A 261 10.41 -23.66 -21.46
N LYS A 262 9.74 -22.59 -21.87
CA LYS A 262 10.26 -21.23 -21.98
C LYS A 262 9.14 -20.26 -21.59
N PRO A 263 9.46 -19.08 -21.04
CA PRO A 263 8.47 -18.06 -20.79
C PRO A 263 7.66 -17.74 -22.05
N ILE A 264 6.35 -17.64 -21.91
CA ILE A 264 5.44 -17.20 -22.96
C ILE A 264 5.27 -15.70 -22.82
N ILE A 265 5.62 -14.96 -23.87
CA ILE A 265 5.56 -13.49 -23.87
C ILE A 265 4.54 -13.05 -24.91
N GLN A 266 3.64 -12.14 -24.54
CA GLN A 266 2.69 -11.50 -25.44
C GLN A 266 2.64 -10.00 -25.17
N GLU A 267 2.69 -9.19 -26.22
CA GLU A 267 2.50 -7.74 -26.13
C GLU A 267 1.08 -7.36 -26.55
N CYS A 268 0.51 -6.35 -25.89
CA CYS A 268 -0.71 -5.67 -26.30
C CYS A 268 -0.47 -4.15 -26.37
N GLU A 269 -1.54 -3.36 -26.49
CA GLU A 269 -1.45 -1.90 -26.50
C GLU A 269 -0.97 -1.31 -25.16
N PHE A 270 -1.29 -1.96 -24.04
CA PHE A 270 -0.96 -1.49 -22.69
C PHE A 270 0.45 -1.88 -22.22
N GLY A 271 1.04 -2.95 -22.75
CA GLY A 271 2.36 -3.41 -22.33
C GLY A 271 2.68 -4.85 -22.70
N THR A 272 3.66 -5.42 -22.00
CA THR A 272 4.11 -6.80 -22.12
C THR A 272 3.49 -7.67 -21.02
N MET A 273 3.00 -8.85 -21.38
CA MET A 273 2.48 -9.87 -20.48
C MET A 273 3.33 -11.13 -20.59
N VAL A 274 3.61 -11.78 -19.47
CA VAL A 274 4.48 -12.93 -19.38
C VAL A 274 3.83 -14.02 -18.52
N ILE A 275 4.01 -15.27 -18.97
CA ILE A 275 3.77 -16.47 -18.18
C ILE A 275 5.10 -17.21 -18.14
N GLY A 276 5.69 -17.36 -16.96
CA GLY A 276 6.94 -18.07 -16.76
C GLY A 276 6.82 -19.58 -16.85
N THR A 277 7.86 -20.28 -16.44
CA THR A 277 7.98 -21.74 -16.57
C THR A 277 7.83 -22.46 -15.24
N GLY A 278 7.89 -23.79 -15.25
CA GLY A 278 7.93 -24.58 -14.02
C GLY A 278 9.34 -24.67 -13.40
N LYS A 279 10.23 -23.71 -13.66
CA LYS A 279 11.65 -23.70 -13.34
C LYS A 279 12.12 -22.26 -13.16
N ASP A 280 13.28 -22.11 -12.50
CA ASP A 280 14.01 -20.86 -12.35
C ASP A 280 14.07 -20.03 -13.64
N ASP A 281 13.41 -18.88 -13.64
CA ASP A 281 13.44 -17.88 -14.71
C ASP A 281 14.15 -16.58 -14.28
N VAL A 282 14.64 -15.81 -15.25
CA VAL A 282 15.38 -14.55 -15.00
C VAL A 282 14.75 -13.41 -15.80
N TYR A 283 14.26 -12.41 -15.08
CA TYR A 283 13.58 -11.23 -15.60
C TYR A 283 14.47 -10.00 -15.45
N ASN A 284 14.87 -9.40 -16.57
CA ASN A 284 15.69 -8.20 -16.58
C ASN A 284 15.18 -7.17 -17.60
N ALA A 285 15.58 -5.92 -17.46
CA ALA A 285 15.10 -4.82 -18.29
C ALA A 285 15.27 -5.04 -19.82
N LYS A 286 16.26 -5.84 -20.25
CA LYS A 286 16.50 -6.09 -21.69
C LYS A 286 15.49 -7.06 -22.30
N MET A 287 14.72 -7.77 -21.47
CA MET A 287 13.71 -8.73 -21.93
C MET A 287 12.50 -8.06 -22.55
N PHE A 288 12.21 -6.82 -22.18
CA PHE A 288 10.97 -6.14 -22.52
C PHE A 288 11.21 -4.85 -23.29
N LYS A 289 10.46 -4.65 -24.38
CA LYS A 289 10.46 -3.39 -25.15
C LYS A 289 9.38 -2.42 -24.68
N LYS A 290 8.32 -2.96 -24.05
CA LYS A 290 7.24 -2.22 -23.44
C LYS A 290 7.23 -2.48 -21.93
N PRO A 291 6.57 -1.62 -21.13
CA PRO A 291 6.39 -1.86 -19.71
C PRO A 291 5.75 -3.22 -19.44
N LEU A 292 6.21 -3.92 -18.40
CA LEU A 292 5.61 -5.17 -17.97
C LEU A 292 4.32 -4.89 -17.20
N ILE A 293 3.22 -5.53 -17.61
CA ILE A 293 1.88 -5.31 -17.05
C ILE A 293 1.27 -6.60 -16.47
N LEU A 294 1.79 -7.77 -16.81
CA LEU A 294 1.39 -9.04 -16.22
C LEU A 294 2.59 -9.97 -16.16
N LEU A 295 2.83 -10.58 -15.01
CA LEU A 295 3.78 -11.67 -14.83
C LEU A 295 3.16 -12.72 -13.92
N ILE A 296 3.10 -13.96 -14.40
CA ILE A 296 2.58 -15.10 -13.66
C ILE A 296 3.64 -16.20 -13.65
N GLU A 297 4.12 -16.52 -12.46
CA GLU A 297 5.14 -17.55 -12.21
C GLU A 297 4.52 -18.75 -11.51
N PRO A 298 4.43 -19.91 -12.18
CA PRO A 298 3.83 -21.08 -11.56
C PRO A 298 4.78 -21.85 -10.63
N ALA A 299 6.10 -21.63 -10.74
CA ALA A 299 7.15 -22.25 -9.95
C ALA A 299 8.54 -21.71 -10.28
N GLY A 300 9.43 -21.73 -9.29
CA GLY A 300 10.86 -21.71 -9.57
C GLY A 300 11.64 -21.12 -8.41
N ASN A 301 12.75 -20.46 -8.73
CA ASN A 301 13.47 -19.57 -7.83
C ASN A 301 13.93 -18.42 -8.73
N GLU A 302 13.07 -17.42 -8.85
CA GLU A 302 13.11 -16.41 -9.87
C GLU A 302 14.07 -15.28 -9.50
N LYS A 303 14.59 -14.63 -10.54
CA LYS A 303 15.41 -13.42 -10.38
C LYS A 303 14.78 -12.25 -11.11
N TYR A 304 14.26 -11.31 -10.34
CA TYR A 304 13.61 -10.10 -10.82
C TYR A 304 14.53 -8.89 -10.70
N THR A 305 15.05 -8.43 -11.83
CA THR A 305 15.94 -7.25 -11.95
C THR A 305 15.40 -6.22 -12.96
N MET A 306 14.15 -6.41 -13.37
CA MET A 306 13.44 -5.54 -14.31
C MET A 306 12.70 -4.41 -13.57
N THR A 307 12.06 -3.52 -14.33
CA THR A 307 11.19 -2.49 -13.77
C THR A 307 9.75 -2.98 -13.73
N LEU A 308 9.17 -3.04 -12.53
CA LEU A 308 7.77 -3.30 -12.25
C LEU A 308 7.18 -2.08 -11.53
N ALA A 309 6.75 -1.11 -12.33
CA ALA A 309 6.18 0.14 -11.83
C ALA A 309 5.06 0.61 -12.75
N THR A 310 4.19 1.48 -12.24
CA THR A 310 3.20 2.22 -13.05
C THR A 310 3.61 3.67 -13.27
N GLY A 311 2.92 4.35 -14.18
CA GLY A 311 3.24 5.70 -14.63
C GLY A 311 2.21 6.21 -15.64
N ALA A 312 2.41 7.43 -16.12
CA ALA A 312 1.51 8.06 -17.11
C ALA A 312 1.36 7.28 -18.44
N LYS A 313 2.25 6.31 -18.73
CA LYS A 313 2.25 5.50 -19.96
C LYS A 313 2.10 3.99 -19.68
N ASN A 314 1.95 3.60 -18.42
CA ASN A 314 1.91 2.23 -17.95
C ASN A 314 0.98 2.19 -16.73
N TYR A 315 -0.32 2.01 -16.99
CA TYR A 315 -1.39 2.26 -16.02
C TYR A 315 -1.52 1.23 -14.91
N ALA A 316 -1.16 -0.03 -15.20
CA ALA A 316 -1.35 -1.12 -14.25
C ALA A 316 -0.31 -2.22 -14.43
N TYR A 317 -0.01 -2.94 -13.35
CA TYR A 317 0.69 -4.21 -13.40
C TYR A 317 0.09 -5.23 -12.42
N LEU A 318 0.18 -6.50 -12.78
CA LEU A 318 -0.07 -7.65 -11.89
C LEU A 318 1.13 -8.59 -11.90
N LEU A 319 1.70 -8.86 -10.72
CA LEU A 319 2.65 -9.96 -10.50
C LEU A 319 1.98 -11.02 -9.62
N ILE A 320 2.09 -12.29 -10.01
CA ILE A 320 1.73 -13.42 -9.15
C ILE A 320 2.88 -14.41 -9.20
N ASP A 321 3.53 -14.62 -8.06
CA ASP A 321 4.40 -15.77 -7.83
C ASP A 321 3.66 -16.82 -7.00
N TYR A 322 3.62 -18.06 -7.49
CA TYR A 322 2.94 -19.15 -6.79
C TYR A 322 3.84 -19.91 -5.83
N LYS A 323 5.15 -19.98 -6.11
CA LYS A 323 6.12 -20.68 -5.27
C LYS A 323 7.55 -20.45 -5.74
N GLY A 324 8.43 -20.26 -4.78
CA GLY A 324 9.88 -20.27 -5.01
C GLY A 324 10.60 -19.52 -3.91
N ASN A 325 11.93 -19.62 -3.87
CA ASN A 325 12.72 -18.68 -3.08
C ASN A 325 13.35 -17.68 -4.04
N ASP A 326 12.73 -16.52 -4.16
CA ASP A 326 12.94 -15.56 -5.22
C ASP A 326 13.79 -14.38 -4.78
N SER A 327 14.32 -13.68 -5.78
CA SER A 327 15.17 -12.52 -5.56
C SER A 327 14.70 -11.35 -6.40
N TYR A 328 14.18 -10.34 -5.72
CA TYR A 328 13.76 -9.06 -6.26
C TYR A 328 14.85 -8.02 -6.00
N VAL A 329 15.66 -7.73 -7.02
CA VAL A 329 16.85 -6.88 -6.90
C VAL A 329 16.85 -5.79 -7.95
N ASN A 330 16.48 -4.57 -7.54
CA ASN A 330 16.61 -3.40 -8.39
C ASN A 330 16.82 -2.12 -7.55
N PRO A 331 18.04 -1.56 -7.53
CA PRO A 331 18.35 -0.37 -6.72
C PRO A 331 17.89 0.94 -7.37
N ASP A 332 17.40 0.91 -8.62
CA ASP A 332 16.93 2.12 -9.29
C ASP A 332 15.71 2.71 -8.54
N ILE A 333 15.67 4.04 -8.46
CA ILE A 333 14.53 4.81 -7.90
C ILE A 333 13.24 4.44 -8.65
N GLY A 334 12.19 4.09 -7.89
CA GLY A 334 10.84 3.83 -8.40
C GLY A 334 10.76 2.64 -9.36
N SER A 335 11.63 1.65 -9.20
CA SER A 335 11.81 0.58 -10.19
C SER A 335 11.02 -0.69 -9.92
N LEU A 336 10.82 -1.08 -8.65
CA LEU A 336 10.08 -2.28 -8.27
C LEU A 336 8.98 -1.90 -7.28
N PHE A 337 7.80 -2.44 -7.51
CA PHE A 337 6.64 -2.25 -6.65
C PHE A 337 6.26 -0.78 -6.44
N PHE A 338 6.35 0.04 -7.49
CA PHE A 338 6.01 1.46 -7.40
C PHE A 338 4.76 1.78 -8.21
N ALA A 339 3.77 2.40 -7.57
CA ALA A 339 2.56 2.87 -8.24
C ALA A 339 2.54 4.40 -8.41
N LEU A 340 3.18 4.91 -9.47
CA LEU A 340 3.03 6.32 -9.86
C LEU A 340 1.79 6.48 -10.74
N SER A 341 0.69 6.95 -10.15
CA SER A 341 -0.53 7.27 -10.90
C SER A 341 -1.15 6.10 -11.65
N GLY A 342 -0.96 4.91 -11.09
CA GLY A 342 -1.50 3.68 -11.63
C GLY A 342 -1.79 2.67 -10.55
N LEU A 343 -2.04 1.43 -10.98
CA LEU A 343 -2.50 0.34 -10.14
C LEU A 343 -1.48 -0.81 -10.17
N GLY A 344 -0.72 -0.97 -9.10
CA GLY A 344 0.27 -2.02 -8.95
C GLY A 344 -0.17 -3.06 -7.94
N ILE A 345 -0.35 -4.31 -8.37
CA ILE A 345 -0.68 -5.41 -7.46
C ILE A 345 0.33 -6.55 -7.64
N SER A 346 0.83 -7.07 -6.53
CA SER A 346 1.73 -8.22 -6.48
C SER A 346 1.29 -9.19 -5.40
N TYR A 347 1.32 -10.48 -5.71
CA TYR A 347 1.10 -11.55 -4.75
C TYR A 347 2.29 -12.50 -4.77
N ASP A 348 2.84 -12.78 -3.61
CA ASP A 348 3.82 -13.85 -3.38
C ASP A 348 3.18 -14.88 -2.44
N LEU A 349 3.09 -16.13 -2.89
CA LEU A 349 2.23 -17.13 -2.25
C LEU A 349 2.98 -18.10 -1.34
N GLU A 350 4.23 -18.41 -1.65
CA GLU A 350 5.04 -19.36 -0.90
C GLU A 350 6.52 -19.15 -1.23
N GLY A 351 7.35 -18.90 -0.23
CA GLY A 351 8.77 -18.72 -0.51
C GLY A 351 9.62 -18.40 0.70
N ASN A 352 10.88 -18.06 0.46
CA ASN A 352 11.70 -17.31 1.41
C ASN A 352 12.49 -16.34 0.54
N ASP A 353 11.95 -15.15 0.43
CA ASP A 353 12.22 -14.22 -0.64
C ASP A 353 13.09 -13.07 -0.17
N ILE A 354 13.82 -12.51 -1.13
CA ILE A 354 14.71 -11.39 -0.88
C ILE A 354 14.26 -10.21 -1.73
N TYR A 355 13.81 -9.17 -1.05
CA TYR A 355 13.38 -7.90 -1.62
C TYR A 355 14.43 -6.82 -1.35
N ARG A 356 15.38 -6.65 -2.28
CA ARG A 356 16.42 -5.61 -2.24
C ARG A 356 16.16 -4.54 -3.29
N THR A 357 15.52 -3.46 -2.89
CA THR A 357 15.04 -2.43 -3.84
C THR A 357 15.48 -1.03 -3.46
N GLY A 358 15.48 -0.13 -4.44
CA GLY A 358 15.78 1.29 -4.24
C GLY A 358 14.61 2.07 -3.62
N ASP A 359 14.72 3.39 -3.70
CA ASP A 359 13.70 4.32 -3.22
C ASP A 359 12.36 4.13 -3.94
N PHE A 360 11.26 4.51 -3.28
CA PHE A 360 9.88 4.43 -3.78
C PHE A 360 9.41 3.00 -4.11
N SER A 361 10.01 1.98 -3.51
CA SER A 361 9.53 0.59 -3.63
C SER A 361 8.43 0.27 -2.62
N PHE A 362 7.46 -0.54 -3.00
CA PHE A 362 6.26 -0.79 -2.19
C PHE A 362 5.56 0.51 -1.79
N ALA A 363 5.45 1.42 -2.76
CA ALA A 363 4.97 2.78 -2.54
C ALA A 363 3.92 3.20 -3.57
N GLY A 364 2.99 4.06 -3.13
CA GLY A 364 1.92 4.61 -3.96
C GLY A 364 1.99 6.14 -4.05
N MET A 365 2.16 6.68 -5.25
CA MET A 365 2.14 8.13 -5.50
C MET A 365 1.04 8.45 -6.50
N MET A 366 -0.04 9.08 -6.04
CA MET A 366 -1.26 9.33 -6.85
C MET A 366 -1.88 8.04 -7.44
N GLY A 367 -1.54 6.89 -6.88
CA GLY A 367 -1.91 5.56 -7.35
C GLY A 367 -2.03 4.57 -6.19
N ILE A 368 -2.33 3.32 -6.51
CA ILE A 368 -2.52 2.25 -5.53
C ILE A 368 -1.50 1.15 -5.75
N GLN A 369 -0.72 0.86 -4.72
CA GLN A 369 0.26 -0.22 -4.66
C GLN A 369 -0.16 -1.22 -3.59
N LEU A 370 -0.31 -2.49 -3.96
CA LEU A 370 -0.69 -3.54 -3.01
C LEU A 370 0.26 -4.72 -3.21
N HIS A 371 0.98 -5.07 -2.14
CA HIS A 371 1.79 -6.28 -2.08
C HIS A 371 1.25 -7.18 -0.98
N ARG A 372 1.02 -8.45 -1.32
CA ARG A 372 0.54 -9.45 -0.38
C ARG A 372 1.46 -10.65 -0.44
N ASP A 373 2.17 -10.87 0.65
CA ASP A 373 3.01 -12.04 0.89
C ASP A 373 2.26 -12.98 1.84
N PHE A 374 2.01 -14.21 1.41
CA PHE A 374 1.15 -15.15 2.13
C PHE A 374 1.92 -16.09 3.07
N GLN A 375 3.16 -16.43 2.74
CA GLN A 375 3.94 -17.42 3.48
C GLN A 375 5.41 -17.36 3.10
N GLY A 376 6.26 -17.15 4.10
CA GLY A 376 7.69 -17.28 3.92
C GLY A 376 8.53 -16.95 5.13
N THR A 377 9.78 -16.63 4.91
CA THR A 377 10.65 -16.00 5.91
C THR A 377 11.57 -15.08 5.12
N ASP A 378 11.10 -13.85 5.02
CA ASP A 378 11.47 -12.96 3.94
C ASP A 378 12.34 -11.81 4.43
N ILE A 379 13.10 -11.24 3.51
CA ILE A 379 14.00 -10.12 3.79
C ILE A 379 13.61 -8.95 2.91
N TYR A 380 13.10 -7.89 3.55
CA TYR A 380 12.78 -6.61 2.95
C TYR A 380 13.87 -5.59 3.28
N GLU A 381 14.70 -5.25 2.29
CA GLU A 381 15.77 -4.26 2.36
C GLU A 381 15.52 -3.18 1.30
N ASN A 382 14.92 -2.07 1.70
CA ASN A 382 14.39 -1.06 0.77
C ASN A 382 14.99 0.33 0.99
N GLY A 383 14.89 1.18 -0.04
CA GLY A 383 15.32 2.56 0.02
C GLY A 383 14.37 3.49 0.78
N PHE A 384 14.52 4.78 0.50
CA PHE A 384 13.66 5.87 0.97
C PHE A 384 12.21 5.72 0.48
N PHE A 385 11.24 6.14 1.30
CA PHE A 385 9.81 6.17 0.94
C PHE A 385 9.28 4.82 0.45
N SER A 386 9.30 3.82 1.34
CA SER A 386 9.03 2.41 0.97
C SER A 386 8.12 1.69 1.96
N GLN A 387 7.87 0.39 1.76
CA GLN A 387 7.12 -0.49 2.68
C GLN A 387 5.81 0.12 3.19
N GLY A 388 4.86 0.40 2.29
CA GLY A 388 3.56 1.00 2.67
C GLY A 388 3.52 2.53 2.58
N ALA A 389 4.60 3.19 2.17
CA ALA A 389 4.62 4.64 1.97
C ALA A 389 3.67 5.09 0.86
N ALA A 390 2.93 6.18 1.08
CA ALA A 390 2.05 6.75 0.07
C ALA A 390 1.86 8.26 0.16
N ILE A 391 1.62 8.89 -0.99
CA ILE A 391 1.23 10.29 -1.11
C ILE A 391 0.12 10.43 -2.15
N ARG A 392 -1.04 11.00 -1.74
CA ARG A 392 -2.24 11.12 -2.57
C ARG A 392 -2.68 9.79 -3.22
N GLY A 393 -2.34 8.68 -2.58
CA GLY A 393 -2.56 7.33 -3.05
C GLY A 393 -2.64 6.39 -1.86
N LEU A 394 -2.44 5.10 -2.10
CA LEU A 394 -2.38 4.10 -1.04
C LEU A 394 -1.30 3.08 -1.37
N SER A 395 -0.58 2.66 -0.34
CA SER A 395 0.28 1.50 -0.40
C SER A 395 -0.05 0.58 0.77
N ILE A 396 -0.11 -0.73 0.53
CA ILE A 396 -0.23 -1.74 1.58
C ILE A 396 0.75 -2.85 1.27
N LEU A 397 1.66 -3.10 2.20
CA LEU A 397 2.47 -4.32 2.28
C LEU A 397 1.83 -5.20 3.36
N GLN A 398 1.13 -6.25 2.96
CA GLN A 398 0.56 -7.25 3.86
C GLN A 398 1.40 -8.51 3.80
N ASP A 399 2.15 -8.76 4.86
CA ASP A 399 2.84 -10.02 5.10
C ASP A 399 2.04 -10.84 6.12
N MET A 400 1.74 -12.10 5.80
CA MET A 400 0.79 -12.92 6.55
C MET A 400 1.43 -13.94 7.49
N GLN A 401 2.41 -14.71 7.02
CA GLN A 401 3.02 -15.81 7.78
C GLN A 401 4.51 -15.84 7.53
N GLY A 402 5.29 -15.74 8.60
CA GLY A 402 6.74 -15.79 8.50
C GLY A 402 7.42 -15.25 9.73
N ASN A 403 8.76 -15.22 9.69
CA ASN A 403 9.58 -14.56 10.70
C ASN A 403 10.50 -13.56 9.98
N ASP A 404 9.91 -12.50 9.47
CA ASP A 404 10.49 -11.67 8.43
C ASP A 404 11.36 -10.54 8.98
N ILE A 405 12.26 -10.04 8.13
CA ILE A 405 13.15 -8.91 8.46
C ILE A 405 12.79 -7.74 7.56
N TYR A 406 12.52 -6.59 8.19
CA TYR A 406 12.24 -5.34 7.49
C TYR A 406 13.30 -4.29 7.83
N SER A 407 13.91 -3.73 6.78
CA SER A 407 14.89 -2.65 6.85
C SER A 407 14.61 -1.65 5.75
N ALA A 408 14.49 -0.38 6.12
CA ALA A 408 14.30 0.73 5.19
C ALA A 408 15.05 1.96 5.69
N THR A 409 15.37 2.89 4.78
CA THR A 409 16.17 4.08 5.12
C THR A 409 15.37 5.08 5.98
N CYS A 410 14.31 5.68 5.43
CA CYS A 410 13.34 6.50 6.16
C CYS A 410 12.04 6.68 5.36
N LEU A 411 11.02 7.27 6.00
CA LEU A 411 9.64 7.40 5.47
C LEU A 411 9.05 6.07 4.99
N ALA A 412 9.22 5.01 5.78
CA ALA A 412 8.75 3.67 5.48
C ALA A 412 7.88 3.08 6.60
N GLN A 413 7.31 1.90 6.39
CA GLN A 413 6.45 1.17 7.34
C GLN A 413 5.17 1.95 7.69
N GLY A 414 4.47 2.37 6.62
CA GLY A 414 3.27 3.21 6.68
C GLY A 414 1.96 2.48 6.94
#